data_AF-A0AAV7HPD1-F1
#
_entry.id   AF-A0AAV7HPD1-F1
#
_cell.length_a   1.000
_cell.length_b   1.000
_cell.length_c   1.000
_cell.angle_alpha   90.00
_cell.angle_beta   90.00
_cell.angle_gamma   90.00
#
_symmetry.space_group_name_H-M   'P 1'
#
loop_
_entity.id
_entity.type
_entity.pdbx_description
1 polymer ?
#
loop_
_entity_poly.entity_id
_entity_poly.type
_entity_poly.pdbx_seq_one_letter_code
_entity_poly.pdbx_strand_id
1 'polypeptide(L)'
;MLTAACIKTGRPQIARKAIELAERRLSKDGWPEYYDGKLGRYVGKQAKKFQTWSIAGYLVAKMMLEDPSHVGMISLEEDKAMKPALKRSTSWSC
;
A
#
# COMPACT_ATOMS: atom_id res chain seq x y z
N MET A 1 0.75 -2.12 2.16
CA MET A 1 -0.43 -1.59 1.42
C MET A 1 -0.46 -0.07 1.38
N LEU A 2 -0.41 0.65 2.52
CA LEU A 2 -0.44 2.13 2.55
C LEU A 2 0.56 2.78 1.57
N THR A 3 1.83 2.38 1.61
CA THR A 3 2.87 2.93 0.74
C THR A 3 2.54 2.83 -0.75
N ALA A 4 2.10 1.66 -1.20
CA ALA A 4 1.75 1.43 -2.60
C ALA A 4 0.60 2.33 -3.05
N ALA A 5 -0.46 2.45 -2.24
CA ALA A 5 -1.57 3.35 -2.51
C ALA A 5 -1.14 4.83 -2.53
N CYS A 6 -0.27 5.24 -1.61
CA CYS A 6 0.29 6.58 -1.60
C CYS A 6 1.09 6.88 -2.86
N ILE A 7 1.91 5.95 -3.34
CA ILE A 7 2.67 6.12 -4.59
C ILE A 7 1.71 6.17 -5.78
N LYS A 8 0.80 5.20 -5.90
CA LYS A 8 -0.16 5.11 -7.02
C LYS A 8 -1.04 6.36 -7.13
N THR A 9 -1.40 6.97 -6.00
CA THR A 9 -2.21 8.19 -5.97
C THR A 9 -1.39 9.49 -6.00
N GLY A 10 -0.07 9.42 -6.20
CA GLY A 10 0.80 10.59 -6.28
C GLY A 10 1.01 11.33 -4.95
N ARG A 11 0.83 10.66 -3.81
CA ARG A 11 0.95 11.21 -2.45
C ARG A 11 2.04 10.50 -1.58
N PRO A 12 3.30 10.36 -2.04
CA PRO A 12 4.34 9.62 -1.33
C PRO A 12 4.73 10.21 0.03
N GLN A 13 4.48 11.49 0.28
CA GLN A 13 4.75 12.15 1.56
C GLN A 13 4.01 11.52 2.76
N ILE A 14 2.81 10.97 2.53
CA ILE A 14 2.03 10.29 3.56
C ILE A 14 2.73 9.00 3.97
N ALA A 15 3.22 8.23 2.99
CA ALA A 15 3.97 7.01 3.24
C ALA A 15 5.31 7.28 3.94
N ARG A 16 6.04 8.33 3.54
CA ARG A 16 7.28 8.74 4.22
C ARG A 16 7.03 9.04 5.69
N LYS A 17 5.99 9.81 6.01
CA LYS A 17 5.62 10.12 7.40
C LYS A 17 5.24 8.86 8.19
N ALA A 18 4.52 7.92 7.58
CA ALA A 18 4.15 6.67 8.22
C ALA A 18 5.38 5.79 8.54
N ILE A 19 6.34 5.71 7.60
CA ILE A 19 7.59 4.98 7.82
C ILE A 19 8.42 5.64 8.92
N GLU A 20 8.57 6.97 8.91
CA GLU A 20 9.31 7.68 9.95
C GLU A 20 8.74 7.42 11.35
N LEU A 21 7.41 7.38 11.49
CA LEU A 21 6.74 7.03 12.75
C LEU A 21 7.02 5.58 13.16
N ALA A 22 7.04 4.65 12.20
CA ALA A 22 7.32 3.25 12.46
C ALA A 22 8.78 3.00 12.88
N GLU A 23 9.74 3.64 12.20
CA GLU A 23 11.19 3.53 12.46
C GLU A 23 11.58 3.97 13.88
N ARG A 24 10.85 4.92 14.46
CA ARG A 24 11.11 5.39 15.83
C ARG A 24 10.99 4.30 16.89
N ARG A 25 10.20 3.25 16.62
CA ARG A 25 9.79 2.27 17.66
C ARG A 25 9.76 0.80 17.26
N LEU A 26 9.51 0.43 15.99
CA LEU A 26 9.36 -0.98 15.59
C LEU A 26 10.53 -1.86 16.04
N SER A 27 11.76 -1.41 15.78
CA SER A 27 12.97 -2.13 16.17
C SER A 27 13.12 -2.19 17.69
N LYS A 28 12.85 -1.09 18.42
CA LYS A 28 12.94 -1.00 19.88
C LYS A 28 11.92 -1.91 20.58
N ASP A 29 10.73 -2.03 20.01
CA ASP A 29 9.62 -2.84 20.55
C ASP A 29 9.75 -4.33 20.16
N GLY A 30 10.78 -4.71 19.39
CA GLY A 30 11.03 -6.08 18.97
C GLY A 30 10.08 -6.58 17.87
N TRP A 31 9.71 -5.71 16.93
CA TRP A 31 8.87 -6.02 15.77
C TRP A 31 7.55 -6.73 16.15
N PRO A 32 6.68 -6.08 16.95
CA PRO A 32 5.44 -6.68 17.40
C PRO A 32 4.46 -6.92 16.24
N GLU A 33 3.58 -7.90 16.42
CA GLU A 33 2.52 -8.24 15.48
C GLU A 33 1.48 -7.12 15.34
N TYR A 34 1.12 -6.46 16.44
CA TYR A 34 0.19 -5.33 16.45
C TYR A 34 0.39 -4.43 17.69
N TYR A 35 -0.23 -3.25 17.65
CA TYR A 35 -0.25 -2.26 18.74
C TYR A 35 -1.69 -1.99 19.18
N ASP A 36 -1.88 -1.75 20.48
CA ASP A 36 -3.17 -1.47 21.12
C ASP A 36 -3.37 0.00 21.49
N GLY A 37 -4.65 0.35 21.72
CA GLY A 37 -5.12 1.66 22.14
C GLY A 37 -5.47 2.58 20.98
N LYS A 38 -6.26 3.64 21.24
CA LYS A 38 -6.79 4.57 20.21
C LYS A 38 -5.71 5.18 19.30
N LEU A 39 -4.48 5.32 19.82
CA LEU A 39 -3.34 5.90 19.12
C LEU A 39 -2.21 4.89 18.88
N GLY A 40 -2.43 3.59 19.12
CA GLY A 40 -1.41 2.54 18.95
C GLY A 40 -0.19 2.72 19.85
N ARG A 41 -0.34 3.27 21.05
CA ARG A 41 0.80 3.60 21.94
C ARG A 41 1.35 2.37 22.66
N TYR A 42 0.54 1.34 22.88
CA TYR A 42 0.92 0.15 23.65
C TYR A 42 1.23 -1.00 22.70
N VAL A 43 2.24 -1.81 23.00
CA VAL A 43 2.42 -3.10 22.31
C VAL A 43 1.20 -3.97 22.61
N GLY A 44 0.69 -4.68 21.60
CA GLY A 44 -0.53 -5.46 21.72
C GLY A 44 -0.47 -6.46 22.87
N LYS A 45 -1.58 -6.63 23.59
CA LYS A 45 -1.65 -7.46 24.81
C LYS A 45 -1.18 -8.90 24.57
N GLN A 46 -1.43 -9.45 23.39
CA GLN A 46 -0.97 -10.78 22.97
C GLN A 46 -0.11 -10.71 21.70
N ALA A 47 0.49 -9.56 21.39
CA ALA A 47 1.31 -9.40 20.20
C ALA A 47 2.56 -10.27 20.29
N LYS A 48 2.77 -11.11 19.28
CA LYS A 48 4.03 -11.84 19.11
C LYS A 48 5.14 -10.88 18.70
N LYS A 49 6.35 -11.09 19.24
CA LYS A 49 7.57 -10.37 18.81
C LYS A 49 8.17 -11.03 17.58
N PHE A 50 8.98 -10.26 16.85
CA PHE A 50 9.67 -10.71 15.63
C PHE A 50 8.72 -11.26 14.58
N GLN A 51 7.56 -10.62 14.46
CA GLN A 51 6.52 -11.11 13.57
C GLN A 51 6.91 -10.83 12.11
N THR A 52 6.94 -11.89 11.30
CA THR A 52 7.47 -11.88 9.94
C THR A 52 6.84 -10.81 9.06
N TRP A 53 5.51 -10.68 9.05
CA TRP A 53 4.82 -9.69 8.21
C TRP A 53 5.02 -8.23 8.65
N SER A 54 5.38 -7.99 9.92
CA SER A 54 5.65 -6.65 10.45
C SER A 54 7.00 -6.17 9.94
N ILE A 55 7.97 -7.09 9.92
CA ILE A 55 9.31 -6.86 9.35
C ILE A 55 9.22 -6.73 7.83
N ALA A 56 8.62 -7.72 7.16
CA ALA A 56 8.50 -7.74 5.70
C ALA A 56 7.69 -6.53 5.18
N GLY A 57 6.60 -6.16 5.86
CA GLY A 57 5.79 -5.01 5.50
C GLY A 57 6.57 -3.68 5.55
N TYR A 58 7.44 -3.51 6.56
CA TYR A 58 8.34 -2.37 6.66
C TYR A 58 9.38 -2.35 5.53
N LEU A 59 10.04 -3.49 5.26
CA LEU A 59 11.04 -3.59 4.19
C LEU A 59 10.44 -3.31 2.82
N VAL A 60 9.29 -3.91 2.50
CA VAL A 60 8.58 -3.66 1.23
C VAL A 60 8.19 -2.19 1.11
N ALA A 61 7.73 -1.56 2.19
CA ALA A 61 7.40 -0.15 2.18
C ALA A 61 8.63 0.74 1.89
N LYS A 62 9.80 0.40 2.44
CA LYS A 62 11.06 1.10 2.15
C LYS A 62 11.48 0.95 0.69
N MET A 63 11.52 -0.29 0.19
CA MET A 63 11.92 -0.59 -1.20
C MET A 63 11.00 0.09 -2.23
N MET A 64 9.69 0.16 -1.97
CA MET A 64 8.74 0.87 -2.83
C MET A 64 8.94 2.39 -2.83
N LEU A 65 9.40 2.99 -1.73
CA LEU A 65 9.71 4.43 -1.71
C LEU A 65 11.06 4.75 -2.35
N GLU A 66 12.01 3.83 -2.26
CA GLU A 66 13.32 3.92 -2.90
C GLU A 66 13.19 3.80 -4.43
N ASP A 67 12.38 2.85 -4.90
CA ASP A 67 12.03 2.71 -6.31
C ASP A 67 10.50 2.55 -6.48
N PRO A 68 9.80 3.65 -6.86
CA PRO A 68 8.36 3.64 -7.10
C PRO A 68 7.90 2.74 -8.26
N SER A 69 8.80 2.31 -9.15
CA SER A 69 8.45 1.41 -10.27
C SER A 69 7.89 0.06 -9.78
N HIS A 70 8.32 -0.38 -8.59
CA HIS A 70 7.85 -1.60 -7.94
C HIS A 70 6.33 -1.64 -7.67
N VAL A 71 5.65 -0.50 -7.65
CA VAL A 71 4.20 -0.47 -7.46
C VAL A 71 3.45 -1.17 -8.59
N GLY A 72 4.01 -1.18 -9.81
CA GLY A 72 3.43 -1.90 -10.95
C GLY A 72 3.27 -3.41 -10.71
N MET A 73 4.04 -4.01 -9.79
CA MET A 73 3.90 -5.43 -9.45
C MET A 73 2.60 -5.76 -8.69
N ILE A 74 2.01 -4.76 -8.02
CA ILE A 74 0.84 -4.94 -7.14
C ILE A 74 -0.30 -3.98 -7.44
N SER A 75 -0.22 -3.21 -8.53
CA SER A 75 -1.25 -2.28 -8.97
C SER A 75 -1.51 -2.47 -10.45
N LEU A 76 -2.79 -2.46 -10.83
CA LEU A 76 -3.20 -2.40 -12.23
C LEU A 76 -3.42 -0.93 -12.62
N GLU A 77 -3.22 -0.62 -13.89
CA GLU A 77 -3.76 0.61 -14.46
C GLU A 77 -5.26 0.40 -14.71
N GLU A 78 -6.05 1.47 -14.57
CA GLU A 78 -7.42 1.43 -15.08
C GLU A 78 -7.36 1.15 -16.58
N ASP A 79 -8.18 0.21 -17.06
CA ASP A 79 -8.34 -0.02 -18.50
C ASP A 79 -8.66 1.33 -19.13
N LYS A 80 -7.74 1.85 -19.96
CA LYS A 80 -8.03 3.01 -20.81
C LYS A 80 -9.32 2.66 -21.54
N ALA A 81 -10.42 3.33 -21.19
CA ALA A 81 -11.76 3.01 -21.67
C ALA A 81 -11.68 2.63 -23.15
N MET A 82 -11.79 1.33 -23.43
CA MET A 82 -11.73 0.83 -24.79
C MET A 82 -12.93 1.46 -25.46
N LYS A 83 -12.70 2.45 -26.34
CA LYS A 83 -13.78 3.18 -27.01
C LYS A 83 -14.78 2.14 -27.51
N PRO A 84 -16.05 2.15 -27.08
CA PRO A 84 -17.00 1.17 -27.59
C PRO A 84 -17.04 1.38 -29.11
N ALA A 85 -16.62 0.36 -29.85
CA ALA A 85 -16.75 0.36 -31.30
C ALA A 85 -18.25 0.34 -31.61
N LEU A 86 -18.83 1.53 -31.79
CA LEU A 86 -20.19 1.70 -32.28
C LEU A 86 -20.31 1.02 -33.65
N LYS A 87 -20.72 -0.24 -33.66
CA LYS A 87 -21.19 -0.91 -34.87
C LYS A 87 -22.59 -0.36 -35.14
N ARG A 88 -22.70 0.57 -36.09
CA ARG A 88 -24.01 1.02 -36.61
C ARG A 88 -24.74 -0.21 -37.13
N SER A 89 -25.90 -0.53 -36.56
CA SER A 89 -26.81 -1.49 -37.18
C SER A 89 -27.39 -0.83 -38.43
N THR A 90 -27.32 -1.53 -39.56
CA THR A 90 -28.08 -1.16 -40.75
C THR A 90 -29.50 -1.70 -40.59
N SER A 91 -30.41 -0.89 -40.04
CA SER A 91 -31.83 -1.16 -40.19
C SER A 91 -32.25 -0.80 -41.62
N TRP A 92 -32.62 -1.82 -42.40
CA TRP A 92 -33.18 -1.66 -43.75
C TRP A 92 -34.60 -1.10 -43.62
N SER A 93 -34.88 0.03 -44.25
CA SER A 93 -36.24 0.53 -44.44
C SER A 93 -36.84 -0.14 -45.68
N CYS A 94 -37.87 -0.95 -45.51
CA CYS A 94 -38.83 -1.29 -46.57
C CYS A 94 -40.00 -0.30 -46.52
#